data_AF-A0A286UKV1-F1
#
_entry.id   AF-A0A286UKV1-F1
#
_cell.length_a   1.000
_cell.length_b   1.000
_cell.length_c   1.000
_cell.angle_alpha   90.00
_cell.angle_beta   90.00
_cell.angle_gamma   90.00
#
_symmetry.space_group_name_H-M   'P 1'
#
loop_
_entity.id
_entity.type
_entity.pdbx_description
1 polymer ?
#
loop_
_entity_poly.entity_id
_entity_poly.type
_entity_poly.pdbx_seq_one_letter_code
_entity_poly.pdbx_strand_id
1 'polypeptide(L)'
;MLLSSVYSLFLLFTIAFAAPLTGRQEKVNNVKCTGGNALDFHTVNVAQLQICGSIAGTIQKCQGAPTSTTGESGNVRFTIKPVEAGATINISKGRWEQGIRAAFAVCGQDKPFTATFVGGASTGDVNVTLEQI
;
A
#
# COMPACT_ATOMS: atom_id res chain seq x y z
N MET A 1 -63.77 9.42 -32.49
CA MET A 1 -62.65 10.33 -32.19
C MET A 1 -61.84 9.71 -31.08
N LEU A 2 -60.66 9.23 -31.43
CA LEU A 2 -59.78 8.38 -30.64
C LEU A 2 -58.47 9.17 -30.44
N LEU A 3 -57.88 9.02 -29.25
CA LEU A 3 -56.53 9.40 -28.81
C LEU A 3 -56.27 10.78 -28.21
N SER A 4 -55.42 10.70 -27.16
CA SER A 4 -54.45 11.69 -26.64
C SER A 4 -54.99 12.54 -25.48
N SER A 5 -54.40 12.60 -24.29
CA SER A 5 -53.00 12.44 -23.92
C SER A 5 -52.89 12.07 -22.43
N VAL A 6 -52.37 10.88 -22.14
CA VAL A 6 -51.87 10.53 -20.79
C VAL A 6 -50.41 10.99 -20.78
N TYR A 7 -50.15 12.19 -20.24
CA TYR A 7 -48.80 12.76 -20.20
C TYR A 7 -47.96 12.04 -19.14
N SER A 8 -47.10 11.17 -19.67
CA SER A 8 -45.84 10.63 -19.18
C SER A 8 -45.32 11.10 -17.80
N LEU A 9 -45.34 10.13 -16.88
CA LEU A 9 -44.25 9.84 -15.93
C LEU A 9 -42.87 10.00 -16.60
N PHE A 10 -41.89 10.55 -15.89
CA PHE A 10 -40.71 9.81 -15.39
C PHE A 10 -39.70 10.78 -14.75
N LEU A 11 -39.65 10.76 -13.42
CA LEU A 11 -38.58 11.34 -12.61
C LEU A 11 -37.29 10.57 -12.88
N LEU A 12 -36.28 11.26 -13.42
CA LEU A 12 -34.90 10.77 -13.53
C LEU A 12 -34.26 10.74 -12.13
N PHE A 13 -34.37 9.61 -11.45
CA PHE A 13 -33.57 9.30 -10.28
C PHE A 13 -32.22 8.76 -10.77
N THR A 14 -31.23 9.65 -10.92
CA THR A 14 -29.84 9.25 -11.16
C THR A 14 -29.25 8.68 -9.87
N ILE A 15 -29.42 7.37 -9.67
CA ILE A 15 -28.74 6.66 -8.58
C ILE A 15 -27.27 6.58 -8.96
N ALA A 16 -26.45 7.42 -8.34
CA ALA A 16 -25.00 7.23 -8.33
C ALA A 16 -24.73 5.91 -7.61
N PHE A 17 -24.49 4.85 -8.37
CA PHE A 17 -23.93 3.60 -7.85
C PHE A 17 -22.52 3.90 -7.33
N ALA A 18 -22.42 4.29 -6.06
CA ALA A 18 -21.17 4.20 -5.34
C ALA A 18 -20.79 2.71 -5.31
N ALA A 19 -19.81 2.32 -6.13
CA ALA A 19 -19.25 0.98 -6.06
C ALA A 19 -18.86 0.70 -4.61
N PRO A 20 -19.14 -0.50 -4.08
CA PRO A 20 -18.79 -0.84 -2.71
C PRO A 20 -17.31 -0.58 -2.51
N LEU A 21 -16.97 0.16 -1.45
CA LEU A 21 -15.60 0.30 -0.96
C LEU A 21 -15.17 -1.04 -0.34
N THR A 22 -15.09 -2.10 -1.13
CA THR A 22 -14.41 -3.32 -0.73
C THR A 22 -12.99 -2.93 -0.39
N GLY A 23 -12.62 -3.04 0.89
CA GLY A 23 -11.33 -2.60 1.40
C GLY A 23 -10.22 -3.08 0.47
N ARG A 24 -9.46 -2.13 -0.11
CA ARG A 24 -8.41 -2.44 -1.08
C ARG A 24 -7.30 -3.21 -0.37
N GLN A 25 -7.40 -4.53 -0.38
CA GLN A 25 -6.32 -5.39 0.10
C GLN A 25 -5.26 -5.43 -0.99
N GLU A 26 -4.09 -4.88 -0.69
CA GLU A 26 -2.98 -4.89 -1.63
C GLU A 26 -2.45 -6.30 -1.78
N LYS A 27 -2.24 -6.71 -3.03
CA LYS A 27 -1.69 -8.03 -3.33
C LYS A 27 -0.20 -8.01 -3.01
N VAL A 28 0.21 -8.91 -2.13
CA VAL A 28 1.61 -9.18 -1.83
C VAL A 28 1.97 -10.58 -2.30
N ASN A 29 3.14 -10.72 -2.92
CA ASN A 29 3.68 -11.98 -3.42
C ASN A 29 4.99 -12.27 -2.68
N ASN A 30 5.47 -13.52 -2.79
CA ASN A 30 6.80 -13.94 -2.33
C ASN A 30 7.08 -13.58 -0.86
N VAL A 31 6.04 -13.57 -0.01
CA VAL A 31 6.21 -13.27 1.41
C VAL A 31 7.01 -14.40 2.05
N LYS A 32 8.15 -14.05 2.65
CA LYS A 32 8.98 -14.95 3.43
C LYS A 32 9.25 -14.32 4.79
N CYS A 33 8.96 -15.05 5.85
CA CYS A 33 9.21 -14.60 7.20
C CYS A 33 10.67 -14.90 7.55
N THR A 34 11.45 -13.87 7.87
CA THR A 34 12.92 -13.96 7.97
C THR A 34 13.45 -13.98 9.40
N GLY A 35 12.60 -13.77 10.41
CA GLY A 35 12.98 -13.77 11.82
C GLY A 35 11.96 -14.46 12.72
N GLY A 36 12.41 -14.88 13.92
CA GLY A 36 11.59 -15.63 14.87
C GLY A 36 10.75 -14.77 15.81
N ASN A 37 11.33 -13.67 16.31
CA ASN A 37 10.74 -12.80 17.33
C ASN A 37 10.05 -11.59 16.70
N ALA A 38 8.98 -11.12 17.35
CA ALA A 38 8.37 -9.84 17.02
C ALA A 38 9.30 -8.70 17.45
N LEU A 39 9.40 -7.69 16.60
CA LEU A 39 10.10 -6.45 16.87
C LEU A 39 9.22 -5.52 17.73
N ASP A 40 9.82 -4.48 18.28
CA ASP A 40 9.08 -3.47 19.03
C ASP A 40 8.10 -2.72 18.10
N PHE A 41 6.81 -2.73 18.45
CA PHE A 41 5.74 -2.15 17.65
C PHE A 41 5.93 -0.65 17.38
N HIS A 42 6.38 0.12 18.39
CA HIS A 42 6.60 1.56 18.21
C HIS A 42 7.71 1.81 17.20
N THR A 43 8.81 1.07 17.33
CA THR A 43 9.97 1.15 16.46
C THR A 43 9.62 0.74 15.03
N VAL A 44 8.86 -0.34 14.84
CA VAL A 44 8.32 -0.76 13.52
C VAL A 44 7.44 0.34 12.93
N ASN A 45 6.53 0.93 13.71
CA ASN A 45 5.62 1.96 13.24
C ASN A 45 6.36 3.24 12.80
N VAL A 46 7.34 3.69 13.57
CA VAL A 46 8.15 4.86 13.20
C VAL A 46 8.99 4.57 11.95
N ALA A 47 9.64 3.42 11.86
CA ALA A 47 10.39 3.01 10.67
C ALA A 47 9.49 2.93 9.43
N GLN A 48 8.28 2.36 9.57
CA GLN A 48 7.27 2.29 8.51
C GLN A 48 6.89 3.68 7.97
N LEU A 49 6.82 4.70 8.84
CA LEU A 49 6.41 6.05 8.47
C LEU A 49 7.53 6.90 7.88
N GLN A 50 8.80 6.54 8.11
CA GLN A 50 9.96 7.33 7.68
C GLN A 50 10.41 7.09 6.23
N ILE A 51 9.90 6.05 5.58
CA ILE A 51 10.21 5.80 4.16
C ILE A 51 9.89 7.02 3.30
N CYS A 52 10.59 7.15 2.18
CA CYS A 52 10.42 8.25 1.22
C CYS A 52 10.53 9.65 1.82
N GLY A 53 11.38 9.82 2.84
CA GLY A 53 11.58 11.10 3.52
C GLY A 53 10.47 11.46 4.50
N SER A 54 9.77 10.46 5.05
CA SER A 54 8.56 10.54 5.87
C SER A 54 7.26 10.58 5.07
N ILE A 55 6.72 9.40 4.74
CA ILE A 55 5.39 9.23 4.12
C ILE A 55 4.22 9.50 5.11
N ALA A 56 4.50 10.18 6.23
CA ALA A 56 3.51 10.66 7.18
C ALA A 56 2.95 12.05 6.77
N GLY A 57 1.82 12.44 7.36
CA GLY A 57 1.27 13.79 7.18
C GLY A 57 0.75 14.07 5.76
N THR A 58 1.23 15.16 5.15
CA THR A 58 0.76 15.65 3.83
C THR A 58 1.28 14.82 2.65
N ILE A 59 2.35 14.05 2.85
CA ILE A 59 2.95 13.19 1.83
C ILE A 59 2.12 11.91 1.74
N GLN A 60 1.36 11.76 0.66
CA GLN A 60 0.51 10.59 0.41
C GLN A 60 1.12 9.59 -0.59
N LYS A 61 2.32 9.88 -1.10
CA LYS A 61 3.09 9.03 -2.01
C LYS A 61 4.56 9.42 -2.00
N CYS A 62 5.44 8.47 -2.31
CA CYS A 62 6.86 8.74 -2.50
C CYS A 62 7.09 9.84 -3.54
N GLN A 63 7.85 10.87 -3.15
CA GLN A 63 8.19 12.00 -4.01
C GLN A 63 9.58 11.81 -4.61
N GLY A 64 9.86 12.49 -5.73
CA GLY A 64 11.20 12.52 -6.33
C GLY A 64 11.64 11.24 -7.04
N ALA A 65 10.74 10.24 -7.17
CA ALA A 65 10.98 9.00 -7.90
C ALA A 65 12.32 8.30 -7.52
N PRO A 66 12.57 8.00 -6.23
CA PRO A 66 13.82 7.39 -5.81
C PRO A 66 13.91 5.93 -6.30
N THR A 67 15.10 5.42 -6.56
CA THR A 67 15.34 4.00 -6.91
C THR A 67 15.48 3.09 -5.69
N SER A 68 15.59 3.67 -4.50
CA SER A 68 15.61 2.97 -3.22
C SER A 68 15.17 3.93 -2.13
N THR A 69 14.50 3.41 -1.10
CA THR A 69 14.26 4.18 0.13
C THR A 69 14.35 3.29 1.35
N THR A 70 14.66 3.91 2.47
CA THR A 70 14.70 3.26 3.78
C THR A 70 13.94 4.09 4.80
N GLY A 71 13.33 3.41 5.76
CA GLY A 71 12.81 4.01 6.98
C GLY A 71 13.39 3.24 8.17
N GLU A 72 13.90 3.95 9.17
CA GLU A 72 14.73 3.34 10.21
C GLU A 72 14.50 4.01 11.56
N SER A 73 14.09 3.20 12.52
CA SER A 73 13.94 3.62 13.91
C SER A 73 14.63 2.58 14.78
N GLY A 74 15.43 3.02 15.75
CA GLY A 74 16.15 2.11 16.65
C GLY A 74 16.91 1.02 15.89
N ASN A 75 16.56 -0.23 16.16
CA ASN A 75 17.13 -1.43 15.53
C ASN A 75 16.22 -2.03 14.44
N VAL A 76 15.28 -1.28 13.87
CA VAL A 76 14.35 -1.76 12.85
C VAL A 76 14.50 -0.96 11.58
N ARG A 77 14.58 -1.65 10.44
CA ARG A 77 14.69 -1.03 9.12
C ARG A 77 13.67 -1.61 8.14
N PHE A 78 12.98 -0.71 7.44
CA PHE A 78 12.33 -1.02 6.18
C PHE A 78 13.20 -0.60 5.01
N THR A 79 13.33 -1.47 4.01
CA THR A 79 13.97 -1.16 2.73
C THR A 79 13.01 -1.45 1.59
N ILE A 80 12.90 -0.51 0.63
CA ILE A 80 12.07 -0.63 -0.56
C ILE A 80 12.91 -0.40 -1.80
N LYS A 81 12.79 -1.29 -2.79
CA LYS A 81 13.43 -1.17 -4.11
C LYS A 81 12.48 -1.64 -5.22
N PRO A 82 12.46 -1.01 -6.40
CA PRO A 82 11.77 -1.55 -7.56
C PRO A 82 12.30 -2.95 -7.91
N VAL A 83 11.42 -3.83 -8.36
CA VAL A 83 11.81 -5.16 -8.87
C VAL A 83 12.54 -5.02 -10.21
N GLU A 84 12.06 -4.11 -11.05
CA GLU A 84 12.55 -3.92 -12.41
C GLU A 84 13.71 -2.94 -12.46
N ALA A 85 14.77 -3.31 -13.19
CA ALA A 85 15.93 -2.45 -13.36
C ALA A 85 15.55 -1.16 -14.10
N GLY A 86 16.01 -0.02 -13.60
CA GLY A 86 15.71 1.30 -14.17
C GLY A 86 14.36 1.89 -13.76
N ALA A 87 13.49 1.13 -13.08
CA ALA A 87 12.27 1.67 -12.50
C ALA A 87 12.59 2.52 -11.25
N THR A 88 11.63 3.37 -10.87
CA THR A 88 11.68 4.20 -9.67
C THR A 88 10.49 3.87 -8.76
N ILE A 89 10.54 4.29 -7.50
CA ILE A 89 9.47 4.04 -6.53
C ILE A 89 8.36 5.08 -6.71
N ASN A 90 7.12 4.60 -6.83
CA ASN A 90 5.89 5.39 -6.98
C ASN A 90 4.75 4.81 -6.12
N ILE A 91 5.07 4.37 -4.90
CA ILE A 91 4.10 3.79 -3.97
C ILE A 91 3.35 4.88 -3.20
N SER A 92 2.02 4.72 -3.09
CA SER A 92 1.18 5.57 -2.24
C SER A 92 1.17 5.08 -0.80
N LYS A 93 0.88 5.98 0.15
CA LYS A 93 0.75 5.65 1.58
C LYS A 93 -0.23 4.51 1.81
N GLY A 94 -1.42 4.60 1.22
CA GLY A 94 -2.44 3.56 1.37
C GLY A 94 -1.97 2.19 0.84
N ARG A 95 -1.25 2.15 -0.30
CA ARG A 95 -0.69 0.89 -0.81
C ARG A 95 0.37 0.32 0.13
N TRP A 96 1.24 1.19 0.62
CA TRP A 96 2.31 0.82 1.55
C TRP A 96 1.78 0.17 2.84
N GLU A 97 0.85 0.84 3.51
CA GLU A 97 0.30 0.38 4.79
C GLU A 97 -0.50 -0.93 4.63
N GLN A 98 -1.29 -1.05 3.54
CA GLN A 98 -2.03 -2.28 3.26
C GLN A 98 -1.11 -3.44 2.86
N GLY A 99 -0.02 -3.18 2.14
CA GLY A 99 0.98 -4.20 1.80
C GLY A 99 1.67 -4.76 3.04
N ILE A 100 2.05 -3.90 3.99
CA ILE A 100 2.62 -4.34 5.28
C ILE A 100 1.60 -5.16 6.07
N ARG A 101 0.36 -4.68 6.16
CA ARG A 101 -0.70 -5.42 6.85
C ARG A 101 -0.92 -6.81 6.25
N ALA A 102 -0.86 -6.92 4.92
CA ALA A 102 -0.96 -8.20 4.23
C ALA A 102 0.26 -9.10 4.50
N ALA A 103 1.48 -8.56 4.57
CA ALA A 103 2.67 -9.32 4.94
C ALA A 103 2.61 -9.81 6.41
N PHE A 104 2.18 -8.95 7.34
CA PHE A 104 1.97 -9.33 8.75
C PHE A 104 0.85 -10.34 8.95
N ALA A 105 -0.19 -10.34 8.10
CA ALA A 105 -1.21 -11.38 8.14
C ALA A 105 -0.64 -12.78 7.82
N VAL A 106 0.49 -12.86 7.09
CA VAL A 106 1.19 -14.11 6.78
C VAL A 106 2.22 -14.45 7.86
N CYS A 107 3.05 -13.48 8.26
CA CYS A 107 4.20 -13.75 9.13
C CYS A 107 3.92 -13.62 10.63
N GLY A 108 2.80 -13.00 11.00
CA GLY A 108 2.56 -12.47 12.34
C GLY A 108 2.95 -11.00 12.46
N GLN A 109 2.32 -10.30 13.40
CA GLN A 109 2.51 -8.87 13.58
C GLN A 109 3.96 -8.55 13.99
N ASP A 110 4.52 -7.48 13.42
CA ASP A 110 5.83 -6.92 13.75
C ASP A 110 7.01 -7.89 13.57
N LYS A 111 6.81 -8.98 12.80
CA LYS A 111 7.86 -9.96 12.52
C LYS A 111 8.63 -9.61 11.25
N PRO A 112 9.97 -9.79 11.23
CA PRO A 112 10.79 -9.58 10.03
C PRO A 112 10.29 -10.39 8.83
N PHE A 113 10.30 -9.78 7.65
CA PHE A 113 9.88 -10.41 6.41
C PHE A 113 10.57 -9.82 5.18
N THR A 114 10.57 -10.59 4.10
CA THR A 114 10.73 -10.07 2.73
C THR A 114 9.44 -10.30 1.96
N ALA A 115 9.03 -9.36 1.12
CA ALA A 115 7.83 -9.48 0.29
C ALA A 115 7.97 -8.67 -1.00
N THR A 116 7.15 -9.00 -2.00
CA THR A 116 6.98 -8.19 -3.20
C THR A 116 5.58 -7.60 -3.18
N PHE A 117 5.47 -6.27 -3.16
CA PHE A 117 4.17 -5.59 -3.22
C PHE A 117 3.84 -5.33 -4.69
N VAL A 118 2.64 -5.72 -5.11
CA VAL A 118 2.21 -5.52 -6.49
C VAL A 118 2.02 -4.04 -6.78
N GLY A 119 2.61 -3.55 -7.86
CA GLY A 119 2.68 -2.13 -8.19
C GLY A 119 3.61 -1.34 -7.25
N GLY A 120 3.48 -0.01 -7.29
CA GLY A 120 4.24 0.87 -6.40
C GLY A 120 5.63 1.23 -6.90
N ALA A 121 6.04 0.74 -8.08
CA ALA A 121 7.11 1.32 -8.87
C ALA A 121 6.53 2.09 -10.07
N SER A 122 7.37 2.88 -10.77
CA SER A 122 7.02 3.56 -12.02
C SER A 122 6.67 2.57 -13.12
N THR A 123 7.25 1.39 -13.04
CA THR A 123 6.91 0.20 -13.83
C THR A 123 7.02 -0.98 -12.87
N GLY A 124 6.00 -1.85 -12.86
CA GLY A 124 5.99 -3.06 -12.05
C GLY A 124 5.89 -2.86 -10.54
N ASP A 125 6.52 -3.80 -9.84
CA ASP A 125 6.37 -4.06 -8.42
C ASP A 125 7.54 -3.50 -7.59
N VAL A 126 7.38 -3.50 -6.26
CA VAL A 126 8.48 -3.19 -5.32
C VAL A 126 8.78 -4.36 -4.40
N ASN A 127 10.06 -4.63 -4.20
CA ASN A 127 10.55 -5.51 -3.15
C ASN A 127 10.65 -4.73 -1.84
N VAL A 128 10.19 -5.36 -0.77
CA VAL A 128 10.15 -4.81 0.59
C VAL A 128 10.86 -5.77 1.53
N THR A 129 11.70 -5.23 2.40
CA THR A 129 12.34 -5.96 3.49
C THR A 129 12.07 -5.23 4.80
N LEU A 130 11.63 -5.98 5.80
CA LEU A 130 11.62 -5.58 7.21
C LEU A 130 12.64 -6.43 7.94
N GLU A 131 13.60 -5.79 8.57
CA GLU A 131 14.69 -6.46 9.27
C GLU A 131 15.03 -5.78 10.60
N GLN A 132 15.66 -6.55 11.47
CA GLN A 132 16.37 -6.04 12.64
C GLN A 132 17.82 -5.76 12.25
N ILE A 133 18.33 -4.59 12.60
CA ILE A 133 19.70 -4.14 12.29
C ILE A 133 20.58 -4.02 13.54
#